data_AF-A0AAV6MC34-F1
#
_entry.id   AF-A0AAV6MC34-F1
#
_cell.length_a   1.000
_cell.length_b   1.000
_cell.length_c   1.000
_cell.angle_alpha   90.00
_cell.angle_beta   90.00
_cell.angle_gamma   90.00
#
_symmetry.space_group_name_H-M   'P 1'
#
loop_
_entity.id
_entity.type
_entity.pdbx_description
1 polymer ?
#
loop_
_entity_poly.entity_id
_entity_poly.type
_entity_poly.pdbx_seq_one_letter_code
_entity_poly.pdbx_strand_id
1 'polypeptide(L)'
;MDHSAETSRHKCAACFRQFNKIEHLVDHMRTSFHSPHEPTCAVCKKHCRSLDSLREHLIGPLPKQECKNVFDMRGCKFCLAILDSSYSQRLHQERCQFSCVNSGLLARLANLGIRDGSTAIDGGRTRGSGPVALACKYVGGGDGSLDVCAKVCLIDESENVIFYSYVKPIIPVTNYRYEMTGIRPEHLRDAMPLKQVQKKIQDILYNGGEKARVLVGHCVEDDLKRLQIGYPSIMIRFEIQNGVQDPYEECVGGMRLYKRMRSQVHRIEHHPMASDPQNKNNFAAWRENELERMSPEQMLEISRSDYYCWCMDLRI
;
A
#
# COMPACT_ATOMS: atom_id res chain seq x y z
N MET A 1 -12.09 13.42 -52.82
CA MET A 1 -11.15 13.97 -51.82
C MET A 1 -11.96 14.19 -50.56
N ASP A 2 -11.91 13.25 -49.64
CA ASP A 2 -12.66 13.31 -48.39
C ASP A 2 -11.72 13.87 -47.31
N HIS A 3 -11.87 15.17 -47.02
CA HIS A 3 -11.16 15.82 -45.92
C HIS A 3 -11.92 15.51 -44.63
N SER A 4 -11.62 14.36 -44.02
CA SER A 4 -11.93 14.13 -42.61
C SER A 4 -11.17 15.17 -41.80
N ALA A 5 -11.87 16.21 -41.35
CA ALA A 5 -11.37 17.15 -40.36
C ALA A 5 -11.12 16.34 -39.08
N GLU A 6 -9.88 15.94 -38.89
CA GLU A 6 -9.40 15.25 -37.70
C GLU A 6 -9.59 16.20 -36.53
N THR A 7 -10.71 16.04 -35.80
CA THR A 7 -10.96 16.81 -34.58
C THR A 7 -9.79 16.53 -33.64
N SER A 8 -8.95 17.55 -33.42
CA SER A 8 -7.75 17.42 -32.62
C SER A 8 -8.13 17.06 -31.19
N ARG A 9 -8.15 15.76 -30.87
CA ARG A 9 -8.49 15.29 -29.53
C ARG A 9 -7.36 15.68 -28.58
N HIS A 10 -7.72 16.28 -27.46
CA HIS A 10 -6.77 16.66 -26.42
C HIS A 10 -6.43 15.42 -25.60
N LYS A 11 -5.17 14.99 -25.62
CA LYS A 11 -4.72 13.75 -24.97
C LYS A 11 -3.88 14.08 -23.74
N CYS A 12 -4.19 13.50 -22.60
CA CYS A 12 -3.37 13.60 -21.40
C CYS A 12 -1.99 12.93 -21.63
N ALA A 13 -0.91 13.63 -21.29
CA ALA A 13 0.46 13.12 -21.45
C ALA A 13 0.79 11.94 -20.51
N ALA A 14 0.13 11.81 -19.36
CA ALA A 14 0.38 10.76 -18.39
C ALA A 14 -0.47 9.50 -18.60
N CYS A 15 -1.81 9.64 -18.55
CA CYS A 15 -2.72 8.49 -18.64
C CYS A 15 -3.23 8.21 -20.05
N PHE A 16 -2.91 9.05 -21.04
CA PHE A 16 -3.33 8.94 -22.43
C PHE A 16 -4.84 8.98 -22.68
N ARG A 17 -5.63 9.40 -21.68
CA ARG A 17 -7.07 9.66 -21.85
C ARG A 17 -7.27 10.80 -22.85
N GLN A 18 -8.24 10.65 -23.75
CA GLN A 18 -8.56 11.62 -24.79
C GLN A 18 -9.83 12.39 -24.42
N PHE A 19 -9.84 13.68 -24.76
CA PHE A 19 -10.93 14.61 -24.51
C PHE A 19 -11.28 15.36 -25.80
N ASN A 20 -12.56 15.64 -25.99
CA ASN A 20 -13.03 16.41 -27.16
C ASN A 20 -12.77 17.91 -27.02
N LYS A 21 -12.56 18.39 -25.79
CA LYS A 21 -12.31 19.80 -25.48
C LYS A 21 -11.13 19.92 -24.52
N ILE A 22 -10.39 21.03 -24.61
CA ILE A 22 -9.24 21.31 -23.75
C ILE A 22 -9.66 21.55 -22.29
N GLU A 23 -10.79 22.22 -22.06
CA GLU A 23 -11.38 22.46 -20.72
C GLU A 23 -11.52 21.15 -19.92
N HIS A 24 -11.99 20.08 -20.57
CA HIS A 24 -12.14 18.77 -19.92
C HIS A 24 -10.79 18.09 -19.63
N LEU A 25 -9.75 18.36 -20.43
CA LEU A 25 -8.40 17.88 -20.14
C LEU A 25 -7.83 18.61 -18.92
N VAL A 26 -8.04 19.94 -18.82
CA VAL A 26 -7.61 20.73 -17.67
C VAL A 26 -8.29 20.23 -16.39
N ASP A 27 -9.61 19.99 -16.42
CA ASP A 27 -10.36 19.41 -15.29
C ASP A 27 -9.87 18.03 -14.88
N HIS A 28 -9.53 17.18 -15.87
CA HIS A 28 -8.92 15.89 -15.61
C HIS A 28 -7.56 16.04 -14.90
N MET A 29 -6.69 16.93 -15.37
CA MET A 29 -5.37 17.15 -14.76
C MET A 29 -5.49 17.70 -13.34
N ARG A 30 -6.48 18.55 -13.07
CA ARG A 30 -6.78 19.15 -11.76
C ARG A 30 -7.15 18.12 -10.70
N THR A 31 -7.75 17.00 -11.10
CA THR A 31 -8.30 15.98 -10.19
C THR A 31 -7.51 14.68 -10.18
N SER A 32 -6.65 14.45 -11.19
CA SER A 32 -5.91 13.19 -11.33
C SER A 32 -4.53 13.19 -10.67
N PHE A 33 -3.96 14.37 -10.36
CA PHE A 33 -2.69 14.50 -9.62
C PHE A 33 -1.56 13.64 -10.16
N HIS A 34 -1.44 13.61 -11.50
CA HIS A 34 -0.47 12.76 -12.16
C HIS A 34 0.95 13.08 -11.69
N SER A 35 1.74 12.05 -11.43
CA SER A 35 3.09 12.21 -10.93
C SER A 35 4.00 11.07 -11.40
N PRO A 36 5.32 11.28 -11.40
CA PRO A 36 6.28 10.21 -11.68
C PRO A 36 6.20 9.01 -10.74
N HIS A 37 5.55 9.19 -9.58
CA HIS A 37 5.41 8.18 -8.54
C HIS A 37 4.22 7.23 -8.78
N GLU A 38 3.32 7.55 -9.71
CA GLU A 38 2.22 6.67 -10.07
C GLU A 38 2.74 5.37 -10.71
N PRO A 39 2.07 4.23 -10.47
CA PRO A 39 2.32 3.01 -11.22
C PRO A 39 2.29 3.22 -12.73
N THR A 40 3.41 2.97 -13.41
CA THR A 40 3.51 3.11 -14.87
C THR A 40 3.61 1.75 -15.57
N CYS A 41 2.96 1.64 -16.73
CA CYS A 41 3.14 0.48 -17.58
C CYS A 41 4.52 0.51 -18.24
N ALA A 42 5.35 -0.51 -18.01
CA ALA A 42 6.70 -0.57 -18.59
C ALA A 42 6.69 -0.59 -20.13
N VAL A 43 5.61 -1.07 -20.75
CA VAL A 43 5.46 -1.21 -22.21
C VAL A 43 5.01 0.10 -22.86
N CYS A 44 3.85 0.64 -22.46
CA CYS A 44 3.28 1.83 -23.11
C CYS A 44 3.56 3.14 -22.37
N LYS A 45 4.16 3.09 -21.17
CA LYS A 45 4.43 4.24 -20.28
C LYS A 45 3.19 4.95 -19.74
N LYS A 46 2.00 4.35 -19.85
CA LYS A 46 0.76 4.90 -19.27
C LYS A 46 0.87 4.93 -17.74
N HIS A 47 0.59 6.10 -17.16
CA HIS A 47 0.38 6.28 -15.72
C HIS A 47 -0.97 5.72 -15.32
N CYS A 48 -0.98 4.93 -14.25
CA CYS A 48 -2.16 4.29 -13.68
C CYS A 48 -2.35 4.81 -12.25
N ARG A 49 -3.59 5.19 -11.92
CA ARG A 49 -3.94 5.72 -10.59
C ARG A 49 -3.61 4.76 -9.44
N SER A 50 -3.64 3.45 -9.70
CA SER A 50 -3.33 2.42 -8.70
C SER A 50 -2.63 1.22 -9.34
N LEU A 51 -2.03 0.38 -8.50
CA LEU A 51 -1.45 -0.89 -8.95
C LEU A 51 -2.51 -1.83 -9.53
N ASP A 52 -3.73 -1.82 -8.99
CA ASP A 52 -4.84 -2.60 -9.54
C ASP A 52 -5.22 -2.08 -10.93
N SER A 53 -5.26 -0.76 -11.13
CA SER A 53 -5.47 -0.17 -12.45
C SER A 53 -4.39 -0.59 -13.45
N LEU A 54 -3.13 -0.70 -13.01
CA LEU A 54 -2.03 -1.22 -13.83
C LEU A 54 -2.19 -2.73 -14.09
N ARG A 55 -2.63 -3.51 -13.10
CA ARG A 55 -2.90 -4.94 -13.24
C ARG A 55 -4.00 -5.18 -14.28
N GLU A 56 -5.11 -4.46 -14.18
CA GLU A 56 -6.22 -4.50 -15.14
C GLU A 56 -5.77 -4.07 -16.53
N HIS A 57 -4.89 -3.07 -16.63
CA HIS A 57 -4.34 -2.65 -17.93
C HIS A 57 -3.52 -3.74 -18.64
N LEU A 58 -2.86 -4.62 -17.87
CA LEU A 58 -1.94 -5.65 -18.39
C LEU A 58 -2.62 -7.02 -18.56
N ILE A 59 -3.46 -7.42 -17.60
CA ILE A 59 -4.03 -8.78 -17.45
C ILE A 59 -5.57 -8.75 -17.30
N GLY A 60 -6.18 -7.56 -17.24
CA GLY A 60 -7.62 -7.41 -17.05
C GLY A 60 -8.44 -7.90 -18.26
N PRO A 61 -9.77 -7.65 -18.26
CA PRO A 61 -10.66 -8.12 -19.31
C PRO A 61 -10.43 -7.41 -20.65
N LEU A 62 -9.95 -6.16 -20.64
CA LEU A 62 -9.76 -5.32 -21.83
C LEU A 62 -8.37 -4.65 -21.86
N PRO A 63 -7.27 -5.42 -21.93
CA PRO A 63 -5.93 -4.86 -21.98
C PRO A 63 -5.60 -4.39 -23.40
N LYS A 64 -4.70 -3.41 -23.54
CA LYS A 64 -4.19 -3.02 -24.87
C LYS A 64 -3.39 -4.21 -25.42
N GLN A 65 -3.70 -4.67 -26.64
CA GLN A 65 -3.15 -5.92 -27.18
C GLN A 65 -1.61 -5.95 -27.19
N GLU A 66 -0.96 -4.84 -27.54
CA GLU A 66 0.50 -4.72 -27.50
C GLU A 66 1.08 -4.93 -26.09
N CYS A 67 0.47 -4.29 -25.09
CA CYS A 67 0.88 -4.44 -23.69
C CYS A 67 0.67 -5.88 -23.22
N LYS A 68 -0.49 -6.46 -23.54
CA LYS A 68 -0.83 -7.84 -23.22
C LYS A 68 0.19 -8.81 -23.81
N ASN A 69 0.49 -8.72 -25.10
CA ASN A 69 1.43 -9.62 -25.77
C ASN A 69 2.82 -9.58 -25.15
N VAL A 70 3.34 -8.37 -24.87
CA VAL A 70 4.64 -8.21 -24.23
C VAL A 70 4.63 -8.76 -22.80
N PHE A 71 3.55 -8.52 -22.06
CA PHE A 71 3.40 -8.98 -20.68
C PHE A 71 3.19 -10.49 -20.58
N ASP A 72 2.45 -11.11 -21.49
CA ASP A 72 2.24 -12.56 -21.48
C ASP A 72 3.57 -13.31 -21.72
N MET A 73 4.45 -12.76 -22.57
CA MET A 73 5.75 -13.38 -22.86
C MET A 73 6.82 -13.12 -21.80
N ARG A 74 6.84 -11.93 -21.20
CA ARG A 74 7.96 -11.44 -20.37
C ARG A 74 7.55 -10.87 -19.02
N GLY A 75 6.26 -10.85 -18.72
CA GLY A 75 5.70 -10.26 -17.52
C GLY A 75 5.62 -11.22 -16.34
N CYS A 76 5.88 -10.69 -15.15
CA CYS A 76 5.60 -11.38 -13.91
C CYS A 76 4.20 -11.01 -13.40
N LYS A 77 3.27 -11.98 -13.34
CA LYS A 77 1.88 -11.76 -12.87
C LYS A 77 1.76 -11.33 -11.40
N PHE A 78 2.83 -11.48 -10.62
CA PHE A 78 2.88 -11.11 -9.21
C PHE A 78 3.33 -9.66 -9.03
N CYS A 79 4.48 -9.30 -9.58
CA CYS A 79 5.09 -7.97 -9.39
C CYS A 79 4.83 -6.99 -10.54
N LEU A 80 4.19 -7.44 -11.62
CA LEU A 80 3.96 -6.74 -12.88
C LEU A 80 5.21 -6.17 -13.57
N ALA A 81 6.41 -6.62 -13.19
CA ALA A 81 7.64 -6.27 -13.91
C ALA A 81 7.67 -6.97 -15.27
N ILE A 82 8.29 -6.30 -16.25
CA ILE A 82 8.66 -6.88 -17.54
C ILE A 82 10.13 -7.27 -17.47
N LEU A 83 10.43 -8.52 -17.77
CA LEU A 83 11.77 -9.10 -17.75
C LEU A 83 12.38 -9.11 -19.17
N ASP A 84 13.68 -9.34 -19.27
CA ASP A 84 14.37 -9.29 -20.58
C ASP A 84 13.91 -10.40 -21.54
N SER A 85 13.57 -11.58 -21.01
CA SER A 85 13.23 -12.78 -21.79
C SER A 85 12.17 -13.64 -21.11
N SER A 86 11.57 -14.57 -21.85
CA SER A 86 10.65 -15.57 -21.27
C SER A 86 11.34 -16.53 -20.30
N TYR A 87 12.63 -16.80 -20.49
CA TYR A 87 13.42 -17.62 -19.57
C TYR A 87 13.63 -16.91 -18.22
N SER A 88 14.06 -15.64 -18.25
CA SER A 88 14.23 -14.85 -17.02
C SER A 88 12.90 -14.60 -16.31
N GLN A 89 11.80 -14.46 -17.06
CA GLN A 89 10.45 -14.40 -16.52
C GLN A 89 10.07 -15.65 -15.72
N ARG A 90 10.32 -16.87 -16.23
CA ARG A 90 10.00 -18.11 -15.51
C ARG A 90 10.80 -18.26 -14.23
N LEU A 91 12.12 -18.08 -14.32
CA LEU A 91 13.01 -18.11 -13.14
C LEU A 91 12.61 -17.06 -12.09
N HIS A 92 12.25 -15.85 -12.54
CA HIS A 92 11.79 -14.81 -11.65
C HIS A 92 10.46 -15.19 -10.99
N GLN A 93 9.48 -15.72 -11.72
CA GLN A 93 8.17 -16.07 -11.16
C GLN A 93 8.27 -17.13 -10.06
N GLU A 94 9.15 -18.11 -10.19
CA GLU A 94 9.41 -19.13 -9.16
C GLU A 94 9.95 -18.54 -7.86
N ARG A 95 10.75 -17.46 -7.95
CA ARG A 95 11.41 -16.80 -6.82
C ARG A 95 10.84 -15.42 -6.51
N CYS A 96 9.70 -15.07 -7.11
CA CYS A 96 9.18 -13.73 -7.01
C CYS A 96 8.75 -13.50 -5.56
N GLN A 97 9.33 -12.50 -4.91
CA GLN A 97 9.00 -12.14 -3.52
C GLN A 97 7.52 -11.75 -3.32
N PHE A 98 6.78 -11.53 -4.41
CA PHE A 98 5.35 -11.18 -4.40
C PHE A 98 4.44 -12.38 -4.71
N SER A 99 5.02 -13.57 -4.93
CA SER A 99 4.30 -14.81 -5.15
C SER A 99 3.62 -15.27 -3.85
N CYS A 100 2.31 -15.47 -3.86
CA CYS A 100 1.52 -15.87 -2.67
C CYS A 100 1.78 -17.30 -2.19
N VAL A 101 2.70 -18.05 -2.81
CA VAL A 101 2.84 -19.50 -2.63
C VAL A 101 3.21 -19.88 -1.19
N ASN A 102 3.81 -18.98 -0.39
CA ASN A 102 4.19 -19.25 1.00
C ASN A 102 3.34 -18.54 2.07
N SER A 103 2.47 -17.59 1.71
CA SER A 103 1.74 -16.77 2.70
C SER A 103 0.67 -17.58 3.46
N GLY A 104 -0.01 -18.53 2.80
CA GLY A 104 -1.09 -19.30 3.42
C GLY A 104 -0.63 -20.33 4.47
N LEU A 105 0.59 -20.87 4.34
CA LEU A 105 1.09 -21.91 5.24
C LEU A 105 1.59 -21.30 6.56
N LEU A 106 2.26 -20.16 6.51
CA LEU A 106 2.70 -19.40 7.69
C LEU A 106 1.51 -18.79 8.45
N ALA A 107 0.50 -18.27 7.74
CA ALA A 107 -0.75 -17.79 8.35
C ALA A 107 -1.49 -18.91 9.09
N ARG A 108 -1.55 -20.12 8.49
CA ARG A 108 -2.14 -21.30 9.12
C ARG A 108 -1.35 -21.76 10.35
N LEU A 109 -0.02 -21.74 10.29
CA LEU A 109 0.82 -22.08 11.44
C LEU A 109 0.68 -21.07 12.59
N ALA A 110 0.54 -19.77 12.28
CA ALA A 110 0.25 -18.74 13.28
C ALA A 110 -1.13 -18.92 13.93
N ASN A 111 -2.15 -19.32 13.15
CA ASN A 111 -3.50 -19.56 13.64
C ASN A 111 -3.68 -20.89 14.41
N LEU A 112 -2.82 -21.89 14.20
CA LEU A 112 -2.92 -23.19 14.88
C LEU A 112 -2.35 -23.19 16.29
N GLY A 113 -1.77 -22.09 16.78
CA GLY A 113 -1.15 -22.05 18.12
C GLY A 113 0.02 -23.04 18.27
N ILE A 114 0.49 -23.66 17.18
CA ILE A 114 1.71 -24.49 17.13
C ILE A 114 2.90 -23.55 17.06
N ARG A 115 3.05 -22.73 18.09
CA ARG A 115 4.30 -22.08 18.46
C ARG A 115 4.38 -22.28 19.96
N ASP A 116 5.07 -23.36 20.29
CA ASP A 116 5.42 -23.76 21.64
C ASP A 116 5.91 -22.53 22.42
N GLY A 117 5.39 -22.37 23.64
CA GLY A 117 5.66 -21.24 24.54
C GLY A 117 7.11 -21.13 25.03
N SER A 118 8.05 -21.78 24.34
CA SER A 118 9.49 -21.81 24.62
C SER A 118 10.37 -21.21 23.52
N THR A 119 9.83 -20.69 22.42
CA THR A 119 10.59 -19.76 21.56
C THR A 119 10.11 -18.33 21.77
N ALA A 120 10.25 -17.85 23.00
CA ALA A 120 10.75 -16.50 23.13
C ALA A 120 12.09 -16.50 22.37
N ILE A 121 12.13 -15.86 21.19
CA ILE A 121 13.41 -15.51 20.58
C ILE A 121 13.95 -14.38 21.45
N ASP A 122 14.49 -14.76 22.61
CA ASP A 122 15.45 -13.96 23.33
C ASP A 122 16.74 -14.01 22.51
N GLY A 123 17.15 -12.85 22.01
CA GLY A 123 18.51 -12.55 21.56
C GLY A 123 19.05 -13.36 20.39
N GLY A 124 18.86 -12.86 19.16
CA GLY A 124 19.78 -13.20 18.07
C GLY A 124 19.33 -12.84 16.67
N ARG A 125 19.76 -11.67 16.18
CA ARG A 125 19.83 -11.29 14.74
C ARG A 125 18.60 -10.73 14.02
N THR A 126 17.77 -9.93 14.69
CA THR A 126 17.04 -8.84 13.99
C THR A 126 17.07 -7.55 14.80
N ARG A 127 18.26 -6.98 15.03
CA ARG A 127 18.41 -5.52 15.14
C ARG A 127 18.16 -4.91 13.74
N GLY A 128 16.95 -5.13 13.21
CA GLY A 128 16.59 -4.74 11.86
C GLY A 128 16.13 -3.29 11.86
N SER A 129 16.88 -2.42 11.19
CA SER A 129 16.47 -1.03 10.92
C SER A 129 15.38 -0.92 9.84
N GLY A 130 14.78 -2.04 9.44
CA GLY A 130 13.80 -2.11 8.34
C GLY A 130 12.38 -1.72 8.76
N PRO A 131 11.46 -1.54 7.80
CA PRO A 131 10.06 -1.29 8.06
C PRO A 131 9.40 -2.46 8.83
N VAL A 132 8.29 -2.15 9.49
CA VAL A 132 7.39 -3.11 10.16
C VAL A 132 6.00 -2.91 9.58
N ALA A 133 5.29 -4.00 9.30
CA ALA A 133 3.85 -3.89 9.01
C ALA A 133 3.03 -4.28 10.24
N LEU A 134 1.93 -3.56 10.48
CA LEU A 134 1.00 -3.76 11.60
C LEU A 134 -0.43 -3.79 11.08
N ALA A 135 -1.22 -4.73 11.59
CA ALA A 135 -2.66 -4.81 11.38
C ALA A 135 -3.36 -5.36 12.62
N CYS A 136 -4.60 -4.93 12.82
CA CYS A 136 -5.43 -5.34 13.96
C CYS A 136 -6.81 -5.85 13.52
N LYS A 137 -7.45 -6.65 14.38
CA LYS A 137 -8.89 -6.93 14.29
C LYS A 137 -9.64 -6.45 15.51
N TYR A 138 -10.88 -6.05 15.24
CA TYR A 138 -11.76 -5.39 16.19
C TYR A 138 -13.03 -6.18 16.41
N VAL A 139 -13.37 -6.35 17.69
CA VAL A 139 -14.69 -6.82 18.12
C VAL A 139 -15.51 -5.63 18.62
N GLY A 140 -16.83 -5.77 18.64
CA GLY A 140 -17.77 -4.81 19.21
C GLY A 140 -17.84 -4.94 20.73
N GLY A 141 -17.49 -3.87 21.44
CA GLY A 141 -17.66 -3.75 22.89
C GLY A 141 -18.83 -2.86 23.28
N GLY A 142 -19.24 -2.93 24.56
CA GLY A 142 -20.36 -2.13 25.07
C GLY A 142 -21.69 -2.59 24.47
N ASP A 143 -22.38 -1.74 23.72
CA ASP A 143 -23.58 -2.12 22.95
C ASP A 143 -23.26 -2.83 21.62
N GLY A 144 -21.97 -3.00 21.30
CA GLY A 144 -21.47 -3.64 20.08
C GLY A 144 -21.03 -2.64 19.01
N SER A 145 -21.28 -1.34 19.20
CA SER A 145 -20.89 -0.28 18.26
C SER A 145 -19.41 0.11 18.38
N LEU A 146 -18.82 -0.05 19.57
CA LEU A 146 -17.44 0.36 19.84
C LEU A 146 -16.44 -0.68 19.34
N ASP A 147 -15.50 -0.26 18.50
CA ASP A 147 -14.39 -1.10 18.06
C ASP A 147 -13.36 -1.28 19.17
N VAL A 148 -13.14 -2.53 19.59
CA VAL A 148 -12.15 -2.89 20.60
C VAL A 148 -11.14 -3.85 19.99
N CYS A 149 -9.85 -3.52 20.08
CA CYS A 149 -8.79 -4.39 19.55
C CYS A 149 -8.79 -5.74 20.28
N ALA A 150 -8.84 -6.82 19.52
CA ALA A 150 -8.90 -8.18 20.04
C ALA A 150 -7.82 -9.10 19.45
N LYS A 151 -7.18 -8.70 18.36
CA LYS A 151 -6.08 -9.43 17.72
C LYS A 151 -5.16 -8.43 17.02
N VAL A 152 -3.85 -8.64 17.14
CA VAL A 152 -2.82 -7.79 16.51
C VAL A 152 -1.73 -8.67 15.91
N CYS A 153 -1.22 -8.27 14.75
CA CYS A 153 -0.09 -8.92 14.07
C CYS A 153 0.91 -7.87 13.60
N LEU A 154 2.20 -8.13 13.81
CA LEU A 154 3.31 -7.40 13.26
C LEU A 154 4.24 -8.35 12.51
N ILE A 155 4.68 -7.92 11.33
CA ILE A 155 5.68 -8.63 10.53
C ILE A 155 6.87 -7.74 10.18
N ASP A 156 8.01 -8.36 9.91
CA ASP A 156 9.18 -7.69 9.33
C ASP A 156 9.10 -7.61 7.79
N GLU A 157 10.11 -6.98 7.19
CA GLU A 157 10.25 -6.82 5.73
C GLU A 157 10.37 -8.16 4.96
N SER A 158 10.77 -9.22 5.66
CA SER A 158 10.89 -10.57 5.12
C SER A 158 9.62 -11.39 5.30
N GLU A 159 8.52 -10.76 5.70
CA GLU A 159 7.21 -11.37 5.94
C GLU A 159 7.17 -12.34 7.14
N ASN A 160 8.17 -12.26 8.03
CA ASN A 160 8.19 -13.05 9.26
C ASN A 160 7.35 -12.37 10.33
N VAL A 161 6.52 -13.14 11.01
CA VAL A 161 5.78 -12.67 12.20
C VAL A 161 6.76 -12.40 13.34
N ILE A 162 6.90 -11.12 13.69
CA ILE A 162 7.72 -10.66 14.81
C ILE A 162 6.90 -10.49 16.09
N PHE A 163 5.60 -10.22 15.98
CA PHE A 163 4.68 -10.21 17.11
C PHE A 163 3.26 -10.56 16.66
N TYR A 164 2.58 -11.41 17.42
CA TYR A 164 1.20 -11.79 17.18
C TYR A 164 0.58 -12.11 18.52
N SER A 165 -0.61 -11.58 18.78
CA SER A 165 -1.31 -11.85 20.04
C SER A 165 -2.80 -11.57 19.91
N TYR A 166 -3.60 -12.35 20.63
CA TYR A 166 -4.91 -11.88 21.07
C TYR A 166 -4.74 -10.82 22.14
N VAL A 167 -5.61 -9.81 22.13
CA VAL A 167 -5.59 -8.68 23.05
C VAL A 167 -6.80 -8.80 23.96
N LYS A 168 -6.57 -8.73 25.28
CA LYS A 168 -7.64 -8.75 26.26
C LYS A 168 -8.45 -7.45 26.13
N PRO A 169 -9.75 -7.52 25.79
CA PRO A 169 -10.60 -6.34 25.67
C PRO A 169 -10.70 -5.58 26.99
N ILE A 170 -10.64 -4.25 26.92
CA ILE A 170 -10.77 -3.37 28.09
C ILE A 170 -12.22 -3.19 28.56
N ILE A 171 -13.19 -3.54 27.71
CA ILE A 171 -14.63 -3.53 27.97
C ILE A 171 -15.26 -4.86 27.55
N PRO A 172 -16.44 -5.23 28.08
CA PRO A 172 -17.13 -6.46 27.68
C PRO A 172 -17.41 -6.50 26.18
N VAL A 173 -17.11 -7.64 25.56
CA VAL A 173 -17.40 -7.91 24.15
C VAL A 173 -18.83 -8.38 24.02
N THR A 174 -19.63 -7.64 23.26
CA THR A 174 -21.05 -7.97 22.98
C THR A 174 -21.27 -8.39 21.53
N ASN A 175 -20.35 -8.07 20.62
CA ASN A 175 -20.39 -8.54 19.25
C ASN A 175 -19.00 -8.96 18.76
N TYR A 176 -18.78 -10.26 18.57
CA TYR A 176 -17.48 -10.77 18.12
C TYR A 176 -17.22 -10.56 16.63
N ARG A 177 -18.25 -10.23 15.84
CA ARG A 177 -18.16 -10.03 14.39
C ARG A 177 -17.50 -11.25 13.69
N TYR A 178 -17.96 -12.45 14.03
CA TYR A 178 -17.33 -13.72 13.69
C TYR A 178 -16.95 -13.87 12.22
N GLU A 179 -17.84 -13.50 11.30
CA GLU A 179 -17.62 -13.57 9.85
C GLU A 179 -16.41 -12.72 9.42
N MET A 180 -16.15 -11.62 10.13
CA MET A 180 -15.08 -10.69 9.80
C MET A 180 -13.78 -10.93 10.55
N THR A 181 -13.87 -11.40 11.79
CA THR A 181 -12.74 -11.45 12.71
C THR A 181 -12.21 -12.86 12.92
N GLY A 182 -13.06 -13.89 12.78
CA GLY A 182 -12.76 -15.25 13.22
C GLY A 182 -12.52 -15.38 14.73
N ILE A 183 -12.74 -14.32 15.52
CA ILE A 183 -12.46 -14.30 16.96
C ILE A 183 -13.60 -14.97 17.70
N ARG A 184 -13.25 -15.76 18.71
CA ARG A 184 -14.16 -16.52 19.54
C ARG A 184 -13.88 -16.21 21.01
N PRO A 185 -14.88 -16.34 21.91
CA PRO A 185 -14.69 -16.04 23.33
C PRO A 185 -13.49 -16.78 23.94
N GLU A 186 -13.26 -18.03 23.55
CA GLU A 186 -12.14 -18.84 24.02
C GLU A 186 -10.76 -18.23 23.72
N HIS A 187 -10.62 -17.53 22.59
CA HIS A 187 -9.37 -16.85 22.23
C HIS A 187 -9.05 -15.68 23.16
N LEU A 188 -10.07 -15.10 23.80
CA LEU A 188 -9.94 -13.91 24.64
C LEU A 188 -9.81 -14.22 26.14
N ARG A 189 -10.01 -15.49 26.56
CA ARG A 189 -9.93 -15.90 27.97
C ARG A 189 -8.53 -15.66 28.56
N ASP A 190 -7.51 -16.13 27.86
CA ASP A 190 -6.10 -16.04 28.26
C ASP A 190 -5.32 -15.01 27.43
N ALA A 191 -6.02 -14.06 26.83
CA ALA A 191 -5.42 -13.05 25.98
C ALA A 191 -4.52 -12.08 26.76
N MET A 192 -3.51 -11.56 26.06
CA MET A 192 -2.52 -10.65 26.64
C MET A 192 -3.17 -9.31 27.02
N PRO A 193 -2.93 -8.77 28.24
CA PRO A 193 -3.43 -7.46 28.63
C PRO A 193 -2.92 -6.35 27.70
N LEU A 194 -3.79 -5.37 27.39
CA LEU A 194 -3.46 -4.26 26.47
C LEU A 194 -2.13 -3.57 26.82
N LYS A 195 -1.85 -3.32 28.11
CA LYS A 195 -0.59 -2.70 28.54
C LYS A 195 0.66 -3.49 28.15
N GLN A 196 0.59 -4.82 28.20
CA GLN A 196 1.72 -5.68 27.81
C GLN A 196 1.88 -5.69 26.28
N VAL A 197 0.76 -5.70 25.55
CA VAL A 197 0.73 -5.59 24.09
C VAL A 197 1.35 -4.26 23.64
N GLN A 198 0.93 -3.14 24.24
CA GLN A 198 1.45 -1.80 23.98
C GLN A 198 2.97 -1.74 24.17
N LYS A 199 3.46 -2.24 25.31
CA LYS A 199 4.90 -2.27 25.61
C LYS A 199 5.68 -3.05 24.55
N LYS A 200 5.22 -4.27 24.20
CA LYS A 200 5.87 -5.10 23.17
C LYS A 200 5.89 -4.41 21.81
N ILE A 201 4.78 -3.78 21.40
CA ILE A 201 4.71 -3.05 20.13
C ILE A 201 5.67 -1.85 20.15
N GLN A 202 5.67 -1.05 21.22
CA GLN A 202 6.59 0.09 21.35
C GLN A 202 8.05 -0.34 21.31
N ASP A 203 8.42 -1.42 22.02
CA ASP A 203 9.79 -1.95 22.01
C ASP A 203 10.23 -2.33 20.59
N ILE A 204 9.33 -2.95 19.81
CA ILE A 204 9.56 -3.33 18.40
C ILE A 204 9.70 -2.11 17.49
N LEU A 205 8.83 -1.10 17.66
CA LEU A 205 8.75 0.07 16.78
C LEU A 205 9.87 1.08 17.05
N TYR A 206 10.36 1.20 18.28
CA TYR A 206 11.40 2.16 18.66
C TYR A 206 12.79 1.54 18.82
N ASN A 207 12.98 0.24 18.51
CA ASN A 207 14.26 -0.46 18.62
C ASN A 207 14.95 -0.28 20.00
N GLY A 208 14.16 -0.21 21.08
CA GLY A 208 14.71 0.01 22.43
C GLY A 208 15.08 1.46 22.78
N GLY A 209 14.71 2.47 21.99
CA GLY A 209 14.57 3.85 22.48
C GLY A 209 15.01 4.99 21.56
N GLU A 210 15.78 4.76 20.50
CA GLU A 210 16.48 5.87 19.82
C GLU A 210 16.04 6.14 18.38
N LYS A 211 15.40 5.19 17.68
CA LYS A 211 14.95 5.40 16.29
C LYS A 211 13.63 4.70 16.01
N ALA A 212 12.61 5.50 15.69
CA ALA A 212 11.33 5.00 15.19
C ALA A 212 11.51 4.31 13.82
N ARG A 213 10.87 3.16 13.65
CA ARG A 213 10.88 2.40 12.40
C ARG A 213 9.77 2.86 11.46
N VAL A 214 9.94 2.66 10.16
CA VAL A 214 8.83 2.89 9.22
C VAL A 214 7.72 1.87 9.51
N LEU A 215 6.50 2.34 9.72
CA LEU A 215 5.32 1.53 10.02
C LEU A 215 4.38 1.51 8.81
N VAL A 216 4.04 0.32 8.34
CA VAL A 216 3.26 0.07 7.12
C VAL A 216 1.96 -0.65 7.47
N GLY A 217 0.86 -0.32 6.81
CA GLY A 217 -0.37 -1.09 6.94
C GLY A 217 -1.62 -0.38 6.42
N HIS A 218 -2.76 -1.02 6.59
CA HIS A 218 -4.06 -0.42 6.29
C HIS A 218 -4.56 0.35 7.51
N CYS A 219 -4.91 1.65 7.35
CA CYS A 219 -5.47 2.48 8.43
C CYS A 219 -4.70 2.39 9.75
N VAL A 220 -3.37 2.33 9.69
CA VAL A 220 -2.50 2.16 10.87
C VAL A 220 -2.75 3.21 11.96
N GLU A 221 -3.10 4.44 11.59
CA GLU A 221 -3.47 5.47 12.58
C GLU A 221 -4.68 5.05 13.43
N ASP A 222 -5.67 4.46 12.82
CA ASP A 222 -6.87 3.96 13.48
C ASP A 222 -6.55 2.75 14.37
N ASP A 223 -5.57 1.93 13.95
CA ASP A 223 -5.02 0.86 14.77
C ASP A 223 -4.27 1.38 15.99
N LEU A 224 -3.38 2.34 15.79
CA LEU A 224 -2.61 2.96 16.86
C LEU A 224 -3.52 3.70 17.86
N LYS A 225 -4.57 4.38 17.39
CA LYS A 225 -5.58 5.01 18.24
C LYS A 225 -6.28 3.99 19.14
N ARG A 226 -6.73 2.87 18.58
CA ARG A 226 -7.44 1.81 19.33
C ARG A 226 -6.52 1.01 20.25
N LEU A 227 -5.25 0.89 19.88
CA LEU A 227 -4.18 0.37 20.74
C LEU A 227 -3.70 1.41 21.78
N GLN A 228 -4.11 2.67 21.67
CA GLN A 228 -3.67 3.80 22.50
C GLN A 228 -2.15 3.98 22.48
N ILE A 229 -1.54 3.91 21.29
CA ILE A 229 -0.11 4.08 21.07
C ILE A 229 0.12 5.38 20.27
N GLY A 230 0.95 6.27 20.80
CA GLY A 230 1.43 7.43 20.05
C GLY A 230 2.57 7.06 19.10
N TYR A 231 2.48 7.47 17.84
CA TYR A 231 3.52 7.24 16.83
C TYR A 231 3.70 8.45 15.91
N PRO A 232 4.93 8.82 15.49
CA PRO A 232 5.15 9.94 14.59
C PRO A 232 4.47 9.70 13.23
N SER A 233 3.57 10.60 12.81
CA SER A 233 2.84 10.46 11.54
C SER A 233 3.78 10.36 10.33
N ILE A 234 4.95 11.01 10.38
CA ILE A 234 5.98 10.92 9.33
C ILE A 234 6.58 9.52 9.17
N MET A 235 6.40 8.62 10.14
CA MET A 235 6.85 7.23 10.08
C MET A 235 5.76 6.26 9.62
N ILE A 236 4.52 6.71 9.40
CA ILE A 236 3.38 5.88 9.00
C ILE A 236 3.23 5.88 7.47
N ARG A 237 2.87 4.73 6.89
CA ARG A 237 2.73 4.48 5.45
C ARG A 237 1.40 3.77 5.18
N PHE A 238 0.49 4.39 4.42
CA PHE A 238 -0.88 3.93 4.15
C PHE A 238 -1.10 3.35 2.73
N GLU A 239 -1.70 2.16 2.59
CA GLU A 239 -2.77 1.85 1.59
C GLU A 239 -2.92 0.34 1.28
N ILE A 240 -4.17 -0.14 1.26
CA ILE A 240 -4.98 -0.69 0.13
C ILE A 240 -6.24 -1.26 0.81
N GLN A 241 -7.44 -0.92 0.31
CA GLN A 241 -8.68 -1.58 0.69
C GLN A 241 -8.65 -3.04 0.22
N ASN A 242 -8.32 -3.97 1.10
CA ASN A 242 -8.48 -5.39 0.84
C ASN A 242 -9.15 -6.07 2.03
N GLY A 243 -10.47 -5.85 2.10
CA GLY A 243 -11.44 -6.84 2.54
C GLY A 243 -11.22 -7.54 3.89
N VAL A 244 -11.98 -8.61 4.06
CA VAL A 244 -12.17 -9.36 5.30
C VAL A 244 -11.02 -10.36 5.51
N GLN A 245 -9.78 -9.89 5.53
CA GLN A 245 -8.58 -10.76 5.58
C GLN A 245 -7.99 -10.87 6.99
N ASP A 246 -7.24 -11.92 7.29
CA ASP A 246 -6.54 -12.06 8.58
C ASP A 246 -5.48 -10.95 8.77
N PRO A 247 -5.20 -10.45 10.00
CA PRO A 247 -4.14 -9.47 10.24
C PRO A 247 -2.79 -9.77 9.58
N TYR A 248 -2.39 -11.04 9.50
CA TYR A 248 -1.16 -11.41 8.82
C TYR A 248 -1.23 -11.13 7.32
N GLU A 249 -2.35 -11.46 6.67
CA GLU A 249 -2.56 -11.24 5.24
C GLU A 249 -2.58 -9.74 4.91
N GLU A 250 -3.24 -8.94 5.75
CA GLU A 250 -3.22 -7.48 5.64
C GLU A 250 -1.80 -6.92 5.78
N CYS A 251 -1.02 -7.40 6.77
CA CYS A 251 0.37 -7.02 6.95
C CYS A 251 1.23 -7.38 5.74
N VAL A 252 1.10 -8.60 5.21
CA VAL A 252 1.85 -9.07 4.04
C VAL A 252 1.48 -8.24 2.81
N GLY A 253 0.19 -7.97 2.60
CA GLY A 253 -0.29 -7.09 1.53
C GLY A 253 0.34 -5.71 1.59
N GLY A 254 0.28 -5.07 2.76
CA GLY A 254 0.90 -3.76 3.00
C GLY A 254 2.41 -3.76 2.82
N MET A 255 3.11 -4.75 3.38
CA MET A 255 4.57 -4.86 3.28
C MET A 255 5.04 -5.10 1.83
N ARG A 256 4.34 -5.95 1.09
CA ARG A 256 4.61 -6.19 -0.33
C ARG A 256 4.37 -4.94 -1.16
N LEU A 257 3.26 -4.24 -0.93
CA LEU A 257 3.01 -2.96 -1.59
C LEU A 257 4.15 -1.97 -1.32
N TYR A 258 4.52 -1.82 -0.05
CA TYR A 258 5.59 -0.94 0.38
C TYR A 258 6.91 -1.26 -0.33
N LYS A 259 7.34 -2.53 -0.31
CA LYS A 259 8.57 -2.97 -1.00
C LYS A 259 8.52 -2.67 -2.49
N ARG A 260 7.34 -2.84 -3.11
CA ARG A 260 7.14 -2.58 -4.53
C ARG A 260 7.24 -1.09 -4.85
N MET A 261 6.55 -0.23 -4.12
CA MET A 261 6.63 1.23 -4.30
C MET A 261 8.06 1.74 -4.06
N ARG A 262 8.71 1.26 -3.00
CA ARG A 262 10.10 1.58 -2.67
C ARG A 262 11.10 1.12 -3.74
N SER A 263 10.79 0.08 -4.52
CA SER A 263 11.67 -0.44 -5.58
C SER A 263 11.54 0.25 -6.94
N GLN A 264 10.55 1.14 -7.12
CA GLN A 264 10.40 1.87 -8.38
C GLN A 264 11.55 2.88 -8.58
N VAL A 265 11.81 3.26 -9.83
CA VAL A 265 12.84 4.26 -10.17
C VAL A 265 12.23 5.64 -10.02
N HIS A 266 12.77 6.44 -9.09
CA HIS A 266 12.27 7.76 -8.77
C HIS A 266 13.31 8.83 -9.08
N ARG A 267 12.88 9.97 -9.63
CA ARG A 267 13.70 11.18 -9.68
C ARG A 267 13.72 11.79 -8.28
N ILE A 268 14.91 12.05 -7.76
CA ILE A 268 15.07 12.61 -6.41
C ILE A 268 14.65 14.08 -6.47
N GLU A 269 13.44 14.38 -5.98
CA GLU A 269 12.92 15.73 -5.81
C GLU A 269 12.41 15.91 -4.37
N HIS A 270 12.48 17.12 -3.83
CA HIS A 270 12.02 17.44 -2.48
C HIS A 270 10.49 17.40 -2.39
N HIS A 271 9.91 16.19 -2.26
CA HIS A 271 8.50 15.89 -1.94
C HIS A 271 7.48 17.04 -2.17
N PRO A 272 7.34 17.62 -3.37
CA PRO A 272 6.38 18.70 -3.54
C PRO A 272 5.01 18.03 -3.69
N MET A 273 4.22 18.00 -2.64
CA MET A 273 2.83 17.53 -2.70
C MET A 273 1.96 18.58 -3.36
N ALA A 274 0.86 18.16 -3.99
CA ALA A 274 -0.15 19.07 -4.51
C ALA A 274 -0.71 20.02 -3.42
N SER A 275 -0.70 19.59 -2.17
CA SER A 275 -1.14 20.37 -0.99
C SER A 275 -0.12 21.42 -0.52
N ASP A 276 1.14 21.37 -0.95
CA ASP A 276 2.17 22.27 -0.45
C ASP A 276 1.90 23.72 -0.86
N PRO A 277 2.25 24.72 -0.02
CA PRO A 277 1.97 26.12 -0.32
C PRO A 277 2.46 26.59 -1.70
N GLN A 278 3.60 26.05 -2.16
CA GLN A 278 4.17 26.37 -3.48
C GLN A 278 3.42 25.74 -4.65
N ASN A 279 2.75 24.60 -4.46
CA ASN A 279 2.08 23.83 -5.51
C ASN A 279 0.56 23.96 -5.51
N LYS A 280 -0.03 24.45 -4.41
CA LYS A 280 -1.48 24.57 -4.22
C LYS A 280 -2.16 25.36 -5.35
N ASN A 281 -1.42 26.25 -6.00
CA ASN A 281 -1.91 27.09 -7.09
C ASN A 281 -1.57 26.54 -8.50
N ASN A 282 -0.99 25.35 -8.63
CA ASN A 282 -0.59 24.79 -9.93
C ASN A 282 -1.81 24.60 -10.85
N PHE A 283 -2.95 24.15 -10.30
CA PHE A 283 -4.20 23.94 -11.05
C PHE A 283 -5.37 24.76 -10.51
N ALA A 284 -5.10 25.93 -9.91
CA ALA A 284 -6.13 26.80 -9.38
C ALA A 284 -7.10 27.27 -10.48
N ALA A 285 -8.39 27.40 -10.15
CA ALA A 285 -9.44 27.74 -11.12
C ALA A 285 -9.22 29.08 -11.84
N TRP A 286 -8.57 30.06 -11.18
CA TRP A 286 -8.27 31.36 -11.79
C TRP A 286 -7.19 31.28 -12.91
N ARG A 287 -6.48 30.16 -13.04
CA ARG A 287 -5.49 29.89 -14.10
C ARG A 287 -6.08 29.17 -15.31
N GLU A 288 -7.40 28.99 -15.42
CA GLU A 288 -8.05 28.23 -16.51
C GLU A 288 -7.53 28.64 -17.90
N ASN A 289 -7.60 29.93 -18.23
CA ASN A 289 -7.15 30.46 -19.54
C ASN A 289 -5.66 30.22 -19.82
N GLU A 290 -4.83 30.12 -18.78
CA GLU A 290 -3.40 29.83 -18.91
C GLU A 290 -3.22 28.33 -19.17
N LEU A 291 -3.88 27.48 -18.38
CA LEU A 291 -3.83 26.02 -18.47
C LEU A 291 -4.33 25.51 -19.83
N GLU A 292 -5.39 26.11 -20.37
CA GLU A 292 -5.91 25.77 -21.70
C GLU A 292 -4.93 26.10 -22.85
N ARG A 293 -3.97 27.01 -22.61
CA ARG A 293 -2.91 27.35 -23.58
C ARG A 293 -1.66 26.49 -23.42
N MET A 294 -1.54 25.75 -22.32
CA MET A 294 -0.40 24.87 -22.05
C MET A 294 -0.53 23.57 -22.84
N SER A 295 0.62 22.98 -23.19
CA SER A 295 0.65 21.62 -23.74
C SER A 295 0.34 20.58 -22.65
N PRO A 296 -0.14 19.37 -23.01
CA PRO A 296 -0.34 18.28 -22.06
C PRO A 296 0.92 17.91 -21.26
N GLU A 297 2.10 18.02 -21.85
CA GLU A 297 3.40 17.78 -21.21
C GLU A 297 3.73 18.85 -20.18
N GLN A 298 3.47 20.12 -20.51
CA GLN A 298 3.67 21.24 -19.57
C GLN A 298 2.71 21.12 -18.38
N MET A 299 1.45 20.74 -18.61
CA MET A 299 0.50 20.45 -17.53
C MET A 299 1.00 19.30 -16.66
N LEU A 300 1.54 18.23 -17.25
CA LEU A 300 2.10 17.13 -16.47
C LEU A 300 3.31 17.57 -15.63
N GLU A 301 4.17 18.43 -16.15
CA GLU A 301 5.36 18.92 -15.45
C GLU A 301 5.04 19.75 -14.19
N ILE A 302 3.90 20.45 -14.17
CA ILE A 302 3.42 21.17 -12.98
C ILE A 302 2.49 20.33 -12.08
N SER A 303 2.11 19.13 -12.51
CA SER A 303 1.29 18.21 -11.72
C SER A 303 2.13 17.54 -10.63
N ARG A 304 1.52 17.35 -9.46
CA ARG A 304 2.15 16.79 -8.25
C ARG A 304 1.22 15.77 -7.63
N SER A 305 1.80 14.80 -6.92
CA SER A 305 1.01 13.78 -6.23
C SER A 305 0.19 14.39 -5.10
N ASP A 306 -1.01 13.88 -4.92
CA ASP A 306 -1.86 14.11 -3.76
C ASP A 306 -1.54 13.19 -2.59
N TYR A 307 -0.63 12.22 -2.79
CA TYR A 307 -0.12 11.32 -1.77
C TYR A 307 1.40 11.45 -1.59
N TYR A 308 1.87 10.97 -0.43
CA TYR A 308 3.29 10.90 -0.10
C TYR A 308 3.90 9.61 -0.66
N CYS A 309 4.82 9.70 -1.63
CA CYS A 309 5.47 8.53 -2.20
C CYS A 309 6.64 8.05 -1.32
N TRP A 310 6.67 6.75 -1.00
CA TRP A 310 7.65 6.12 -0.08
C TRP A 310 9.00 5.79 -0.72
N CYS A 311 9.23 6.35 -1.90
CA CYS A 311 10.44 6.22 -2.70
C CYS A 311 11.74 6.62 -2.00
N MET A 312 11.64 7.50 -1.00
CA MET A 312 12.79 8.12 -0.33
C MET A 312 13.14 7.48 1.02
N ASP A 313 12.36 6.50 1.49
CA ASP A 313 12.57 5.83 2.79
C ASP A 313 13.85 4.99 2.86
N LEU A 314 14.51 4.71 1.73
CA LEU A 314 15.82 4.02 1.67
C LEU A 314 16.98 4.84 2.27
N ARG A 315 16.73 6.08 2.69
CA ARG A 315 17.77 6.99 3.21
C ARG A 315 17.42 7.64 4.57
N ILE A 316 16.42 7.12 5.31
CA ILE A 316 16.09 7.54 6.69
C ILE A 316 16.83 6.69 7.73
#